data_AF-A0A950P6V9-F1
#
_entry.id   AF-A0A950P6V9-F1
#
_cell.length_a   1.000
_cell.length_b   1.000
_cell.length_c   1.000
_cell.angle_alpha   90.00
_cell.angle_beta   90.00
_cell.angle_gamma   90.00
#
_symmetry.space_group_name_H-M   'P 1'
#
loop_
_entity.id
_entity.type
_entity.pdbx_description
1 polymer ?
#
loop_
_entity_poly.entity_id
_entity_poly.type
_entity_poly.pdbx_seq_one_letter_code
_entity_poly.pdbx_strand_id
1 'polypeptide(L)' 'PICLKAGELPLGPGDVCLGEIGGASFYIDRDQYERWGSPRFVIDVSPGAAEGFSLEGLDGIHFVTRTAVSSTGWRR' A
#
# COMPACT_ATOMS: atom_id res chain seq x y z
N PRO A 1 0.85 -4.96 1.19
CA PRO A 1 1.89 -4.14 0.50
C PRO A 1 3.25 -4.46 1.10
N ILE A 2 4.34 -4.11 0.43
CA ILE A 2 5.70 -4.41 0.90
C ILE A 2 6.32 -3.13 1.49
N CYS A 3 6.93 -3.25 2.66
CA CYS A 3 7.74 -2.22 3.31
C CYS A 3 9.23 -2.56 3.16
N LEU A 4 10.00 -1.65 2.57
CA LEU A 4 11.44 -1.81 2.32
C LEU A 4 12.20 -0.69 3.05
N LYS A 5 13.52 -0.83 3.22
CA LYS A 5 14.29 0.32 3.74
C LYS A 5 14.29 1.46 2.72
N ALA A 6 14.47 2.67 3.22
CA ALA A 6 14.60 3.84 2.37
C ALA A 6 15.71 3.63 1.31
N GLY A 7 15.36 3.82 0.04
CA GLY A 7 16.26 3.64 -1.09
C GLY A 7 16.38 2.21 -1.63
N GLU A 8 15.76 1.20 -1.02
CA GLU A 8 15.80 -0.19 -1.52
C GLU A 8 14.70 -0.50 -2.55
N LEU A 9 13.68 0.35 -2.69
CA LEU A 9 12.66 0.20 -3.74
C LEU A 9 13.23 0.67 -5.09
N PRO A 10 13.37 -0.20 -6.11
CA PRO A 10 13.84 0.19 -7.44
C PRO A 10 12.72 0.89 -8.21
N LEU A 11 12.69 2.23 -8.13
CA LEU A 11 11.69 3.04 -8.82
C LEU A 11 11.91 3.05 -10.34
N GLY A 12 10.83 2.88 -11.10
CA GLY A 12 10.74 3.05 -12.54
C GLY A 12 9.90 4.27 -12.95
N PRO A 13 9.81 4.57 -14.26
CA PRO A 13 9.08 5.73 -14.78
C PRO A 13 7.57 5.72 -14.51
N GLY A 14 7.01 4.53 -14.29
CA GLY A 14 5.58 4.33 -14.00
C GLY A 14 5.22 4.47 -12.52
N ASP A 15 6.19 4.47 -11.60
CA ASP A 15 5.90 4.57 -10.18
C ASP A 15 5.47 5.99 -9.81
N VAL A 16 4.38 6.10 -9.06
CA VAL A 16 3.87 7.36 -8.53
C VAL A 16 3.91 7.35 -7.02
N CYS A 17 4.48 8.42 -6.43
CA CYS A 17 4.44 8.65 -5.00
C CYS A 17 3.06 9.22 -4.63
N LEU A 18 2.29 8.47 -3.84
CA LEU A 18 0.98 8.91 -3.37
C LEU A 18 1.04 9.72 -2.07
N GLY A 19 2.19 9.67 -1.38
CA GLY A 19 2.40 10.40 -0.13
C GLY A 19 3.39 9.69 0.79
N GLU A 20 3.26 9.95 2.08
CA GLU A 20 4.14 9.44 3.12
C GLU A 20 3.32 8.81 4.26
N ILE A 21 3.83 7.72 4.82
CA ILE A 21 3.26 7.01 5.97
C ILE A 21 4.38 6.87 7.01
N GLY A 22 4.27 7.59 8.13
CA GLY A 22 5.23 7.49 9.23
C GLY A 22 6.69 7.77 8.84
N GLY A 23 6.96 8.70 7.94
CA GLY A 23 8.32 8.99 7.44
C GLY A 23 8.71 8.24 6.16
N ALA A 24 7.95 7.22 5.75
CA ALA A 24 8.26 6.41 4.58
C ALA A 24 7.39 6.78 3.37
N SER A 25 8.01 6.98 2.20
CA SER A 25 7.28 7.25 0.96
C SER A 25 6.49 6.03 0.48
N PHE A 26 5.24 6.24 0.06
CA PHE A 26 4.36 5.19 -0.44
C PHE A 26 4.15 5.33 -1.95
N TYR A 27 4.58 4.30 -2.68
CA TYR A 27 4.54 4.24 -4.14
C TYR A 27 3.56 3.19 -4.64
N ILE A 28 3.03 3.42 -5.84
CA ILE A 28 2.26 2.45 -6.61
C ILE A 28 2.59 2.61 -8.10
N ASP A 29 2.48 1.53 -8.86
CA ASP A 29 2.49 1.60 -10.31
C ASP A 29 1.29 2.41 -10.85
N ARG A 30 1.54 3.32 -11.80
CA ARG A 30 0.51 4.22 -12.36
C ARG A 30 -0.62 3.46 -13.03
N ASP A 31 -0.31 2.47 -13.85
CA ASP A 31 -1.33 1.73 -14.60
C ASP A 31 -2.24 0.96 -13.64
N GLN A 32 -1.67 0.39 -12.57
CA GLN A 32 -2.43 -0.23 -11.49
C GLN A 32 -3.32 0.79 -10.76
N TYR A 33 -2.79 1.97 -10.44
CA TYR A 33 -3.54 3.01 -9.74
C TYR A 33 -4.72 3.53 -10.57
N GLU A 34 -4.51 3.76 -11.87
CA GLU A 34 -5.55 4.17 -12.82
C GLU A 34 -6.60 3.08 -13.00
N ARG A 35 -6.18 1.81 -13.15
CA ARG A 35 -7.08 0.66 -13.29
C ARG A 35 -8.00 0.49 -12.08
N TRP A 36 -7.57 0.89 -10.88
CA TRP A 36 -8.40 0.87 -9.67
C TRP A 36 -9.25 2.14 -9.47
N GLY A 37 -9.17 3.12 -10.37
CA GLY A 37 -9.95 4.35 -10.29
C GLY A 37 -9.43 5.33 -9.24
N SER A 38 -8.12 5.35 -9.00
CA SER A 38 -7.46 6.26 -8.05
C SER A 38 -8.10 6.30 -6.64
N PRO A 39 -8.23 5.14 -5.96
CA PRO A 39 -8.91 5.08 -4.67
C PRO A 39 -8.07 5.70 -3.55
N ARG A 40 -8.72 6.05 -2.44
CA ARG A 40 -8.00 6.31 -1.18
C ARG A 40 -7.64 5.00 -0.49
N PHE A 41 -6.35 4.83 -0.25
CA PHE A 41 -5.81 3.67 0.47
C PHE A 41 -5.75 3.94 1.97
N VAL A 42 -6.09 2.92 2.74
CA VAL A 42 -5.77 2.78 4.15
C VAL A 42 -4.79 1.62 4.25
N ILE A 43 -3.60 1.90 4.78
CA ILE A 43 -2.61 0.87 5.08
C ILE A 43 -2.77 0.50 6.54
N ASP A 44 -3.00 -0.78 6.79
CA ASP A 44 -3.24 -1.35 8.11
C ASP A 44 -2.28 -2.52 8.36
N VAL A 45 -2.23 -3.01 9.60
CA VAL A 45 -1.40 -4.15 10.00
C VAL A 45 -2.31 -5.29 10.44
N SER A 46 -1.95 -6.52 10.08
CA SER A 46 -2.68 -7.73 10.52
C SER A 46 -1.71 -8.82 10.96
N PRO A 47 -2.13 -9.73 11.87
CA PRO A 47 -1.30 -10.88 12.24
C PRO A 47 -1.06 -11.81 11.06
N GLY A 48 0.11 -12.41 10.97
CA GLY A 48 0.48 -13.38 9.94
C GLY A 48 1.83 -13.08 9.30
N ALA A 49 2.37 -14.02 8.54
CA ALA A 49 3.62 -13.83 7.82
C ALA A 49 3.49 -12.71 6.77
N ALA A 50 4.52 -11.86 6.66
CA ALA A 50 4.58 -10.87 5.60
C ALA A 50 4.78 -11.51 4.22
N GLU A 51 4.30 -10.81 3.20
CA GLU A 51 4.54 -11.21 1.81
C GLU A 51 5.96 -10.84 1.39
N GLY A 52 6.68 -11.79 0.79
CA GLY A 52 7.98 -11.56 0.18
C GLY A 52 9.05 -11.07 1.15
N PHE A 53 9.63 -9.89 0.86
CA PHE A 53 10.79 -9.31 1.55
C PHE A 53 10.43 -8.10 2.42
N SER A 54 9.19 -8.03 2.91
CA SER A 54 8.75 -6.91 3.74
C SER A 54 9.47 -6.88 5.09
N LEU A 55 9.84 -5.69 5.57
CA LEU A 55 10.67 -5.51 6.78
C LEU A 55 10.06 -6.10 8.06
N GLU A 56 8.73 -6.11 8.17
CA GLU A 56 8.02 -6.67 9.33
C GLU A 56 7.93 -8.20 9.33
N GLY A 57 8.48 -8.89 8.33
CA GLY A 57 8.27 -10.32 8.10
C GLY A 57 8.74 -11.25 9.22
N LEU A 58 9.61 -10.79 10.12
CA LEU A 58 10.03 -11.54 11.31
C LEU A 58 9.16 -11.28 12.55
N ASP A 59 8.30 -10.27 12.51
CA ASP A 59 7.50 -9.81 13.65
C ASP A 59 6.13 -10.52 13.73
N GLY A 60 5.84 -11.47 12.83
CA GLY A 60 4.58 -12.21 12.80
C GLY A 60 3.37 -11.34 12.43
N ILE A 61 3.62 -10.21 11.78
CA ILE A 61 2.62 -9.27 11.26
C ILE A 61 2.89 -8.99 9.78
N HIS A 62 1.91 -8.41 9.09
CA HIS A 62 2.05 -7.95 7.71
C HIS A 62 1.19 -6.73 7.42
N PHE A 63 1.61 -5.92 6.47
CA PHE A 63 0.77 -4.81 5.99
C PHE A 63 -0.34 -5.29 5.05
N VAL A 64 -1.54 -4.73 5.21
CA VAL A 64 -2.69 -4.92 4.33
C VAL A 64 -3.16 -3.58 3.76
N THR A 65 -3.58 -3.58 2.50
CA THR A 65 -4.18 -2.42 1.85
C THR A 65 -5.69 -2.56 1.87
N ARG A 66 -6.40 -1.56 2.39
CA ARG A 66 -7.86 -1.44 2.35
C ARG A 66 -8.25 -0.21 1.55
N THR A 67 -9.40 -0.25 0.89
CA THR A 67 -9.98 0.94 0.26
C THR A 67 -11.01 1.55 1.21
N ALA A 68 -11.00 2.87 1.33
CA ALA A 68 -12.11 3.55 2.01
C ALA A 68 -13.36 3.39 1.14
N VAL A 69 -14.34 2.61 1.60
CA VAL A 69 -15.65 2.54 0.95
C VAL A 69 -16.25 3.95 1.00
N SER A 70 -16.44 4.58 -0.16
CA SER A 70 -17.29 5.76 -0.24
C SER A 70 -18.69 5.31 0.17
N SER A 71 -19.24 5.88 1.24
CA SER A 71 -20.57 5.55 1.76
C SER A 71 -21.73 5.98 0.83
N THR A 72 -21.51 6.05 -0.48
CA THR A 72 -22.51 6.51 -1.45
C THR A 72 -23.24 5.30 -2.04
N GLY A 73 -24.28 4.85 -1.32
CA GLY A 73 -25.49 4.33 -1.93
C GLY A 73 -25.69 2.81 -1.97
N TRP A 74 -26.05 2.20 -0.83
CA TRP A 74 -27.12 1.21 -0.83
C TRP A 74 -28.36 1.90 -0.25
N ARG A 75 -29.29 2.33 -1.12
CA ARG A 75 -30.67 2.58 -0.69
C ARG A 75 -31.49 1.34 -1.04
N ARG A 76 -32.24 0.88 -0.04
CA ARG A 76 -33.21 -0.23 -0.13
C ARG A 76 -34.23 0.00 -1.23
#